data_AF-A0A124EWE8-F1
#
_entry.id   AF-A0A124EWE8-F1
#
_cell.length_a   1.000
_cell.length_b   1.000
_cell.length_c   1.000
_cell.angle_alpha   90.00
_cell.angle_beta   90.00
_cell.angle_gamma   90.00
#
_symmetry.space_group_name_H-M   'P 1'
#
loop_
_entity.id
_entity.type
_entity.pdbx_description
1 polymer ?
#
loop_
_entity_poly.entity_id
_entity_poly.type
_entity_poly.pdbx_seq_one_letter_code
_entity_poly.pdbx_strand_id
1 'polypeptide(L)'
;MQTFWRYVRFQLMMFTLGIVGPIFLVLFFTTRPDPTMKWAYWIGLFITTADILIALALTDSTRSDDRPPADMRIALVFARFRQRDL
;
A
#
# COMPACT_ATOMS: atom_id res chain seq x y z
N MET A 1 17.37 12.67 -10.48
CA MET A 1 17.07 11.22 -10.59
C MET A 1 16.14 10.72 -9.47
N GLN A 2 15.00 11.38 -9.23
CA GLN A 2 14.12 11.04 -8.10
C GLN A 2 12.83 10.33 -8.58
N THR A 3 12.33 10.72 -9.76
CA THR A 3 11.13 10.14 -10.39
C THR A 3 11.33 8.66 -10.75
N PHE A 4 12.52 8.28 -11.24
CA PHE A 4 12.84 6.89 -11.56
C PHE A 4 12.76 5.99 -10.31
N TRP A 5 13.38 6.42 -9.21
CA TRP A 5 13.34 5.68 -7.95
C TRP A 5 11.93 5.59 -7.38
N ARG A 6 11.15 6.67 -7.50
CA ARG A 6 9.73 6.69 -7.12
C ARG A 6 8.91 5.67 -7.93
N TYR A 7 9.16 5.55 -9.24
CA TYR A 7 8.55 4.54 -10.10
C TYR A 7 8.90 3.11 -9.66
N VAL A 8 10.18 2.82 -9.44
CA VAL A 8 10.64 1.51 -8.97
C VAL A 8 9.95 1.12 -7.66
N ARG A 9 9.82 2.07 -6.72
CA ARG A 9 9.18 1.84 -5.43
C ARG A 9 7.68 1.53 -5.55
N PHE A 10 6.95 2.28 -6.38
CA PHE A 10 5.54 1.98 -6.66
C PHE A 10 5.35 0.67 -7.43
N GLN A 11 6.26 0.35 -8.34
CA GLN A 11 6.21 -0.88 -9.13
C GLN A 11 6.45 -2.11 -8.25
N LEU A 12 7.41 -2.04 -7.31
CA LEU A 12 7.63 -3.09 -6.31
C LEU A 12 6.43 -3.24 -5.38
N MET A 13 5.83 -2.12 -4.96
CA MET A 13 4.61 -2.12 -4.15
C MET A 13 3.42 -2.76 -4.90
N MET A 14 3.18 -2.40 -6.17
CA MET A 14 2.13 -3.02 -6.97
C MET A 14 2.40 -4.51 -7.24
N PHE A 15 3.67 -4.90 -7.39
CA PHE A 15 4.01 -6.30 -7.63
C PHE A 15 3.76 -7.15 -6.37
N THR A 16 4.20 -6.67 -5.20
CA THR A 16 3.99 -7.38 -3.94
C THR A 16 2.52 -7.36 -3.52
N LEU A 17 1.83 -6.22 -3.58
CA LEU A 17 0.43 -6.11 -3.17
C LEU A 17 -0.56 -6.68 -4.20
N GLY A 18 -0.26 -6.55 -5.48
CA GLY A 18 -1.14 -6.99 -6.56
C GLY A 18 -1.13 -8.50 -6.78
N ILE A 19 -0.01 -9.18 -6.51
CA ILE A 19 0.14 -10.60 -6.78
C ILE A 19 -0.19 -11.50 -5.58
N VAL A 20 -0.11 -10.95 -4.36
CA VAL A 20 -0.47 -11.68 -3.12
C VAL A 20 -1.93 -12.13 -3.13
N GLY A 21 -2.86 -11.28 -3.56
CA GLY A 21 -4.29 -11.62 -3.63
C GLY A 21 -4.60 -12.84 -4.52
N PRO A 22 -4.14 -12.84 -5.79
CA PRO A 22 -4.25 -13.99 -6.68
C PRO A 22 -3.56 -15.25 -6.16
N ILE A 23 -2.35 -15.14 -5.59
CA ILE A 23 -1.62 -16.29 -5.02
C ILE A 23 -2.37 -16.91 -3.85
N PHE A 24 -2.93 -16.10 -2.95
CA PHE A 24 -3.76 -16.60 -1.86
C PHE A 24 -4.99 -17.33 -2.39
N LEU A 25 -5.71 -16.74 -3.34
CA LEU A 25 -6.89 -17.40 -3.94
C LEU A 25 -6.50 -18.74 -4.58
N VAL A 26 -5.37 -18.80 -5.29
CA VAL A 26 -4.85 -20.06 -5.85
C VAL A 26 -4.55 -21.07 -4.74
N LEU A 27 -3.84 -20.68 -3.67
CA LEU A 27 -3.55 -21.55 -2.53
C LEU A 27 -4.81 -22.04 -1.82
N PHE A 28 -5.77 -21.15 -1.61
CA PHE A 28 -7.06 -21.42 -0.98
C PHE A 28 -7.87 -22.45 -1.75
N PHE A 29 -7.93 -22.34 -3.08
CA PHE A 29 -8.69 -23.28 -3.92
C PHE A 29 -7.91 -24.56 -4.24
N THR A 30 -6.58 -24.54 -4.24
CA THR A 30 -5.75 -25.73 -4.51
C THR A 30 -5.58 -26.63 -3.29
N THR A 31 -5.62 -26.08 -2.07
CA THR A 31 -5.62 -26.88 -0.86
C THR A 31 -6.99 -27.55 -0.68
N ARG A 32 -7.10 -28.83 -1.04
CA ARG A 32 -8.31 -29.62 -0.79
C ARG A 32 -8.60 -29.65 0.72
N PRO A 33 -9.88 -29.57 1.13
CA PRO A 33 -10.27 -29.57 2.54
C PRO A 33 -10.19 -31.00 3.09
N ASP A 34 -8.97 -31.51 3.25
CA ASP A 34 -8.73 -32.72 4.03
C ASP A 34 -8.86 -32.39 5.53
N PRO A 35 -9.59 -33.18 6.34
CA PRO A 35 -9.87 -32.87 7.73
C PRO A 35 -8.61 -32.69 8.61
N THR A 36 -7.49 -33.30 8.21
CA THR A 36 -6.17 -33.16 8.85
C THR A 36 -5.49 -31.81 8.56
N MET A 37 -5.85 -31.16 7.45
CA MET A 37 -5.24 -29.89 6.98
C MET A 37 -5.99 -28.64 7.46
N LYS A 38 -7.06 -28.77 8.26
CA LYS A 38 -7.80 -27.64 8.84
C LYS A 38 -6.89 -26.67 9.62
N TRP A 39 -5.84 -27.18 10.25
CA TRP A 39 -4.86 -26.37 10.96
C TRP A 39 -4.03 -25.51 10.00
N ALA A 40 -3.54 -26.11 8.90
CA ALA A 40 -2.81 -25.40 7.85
C ALA A 40 -3.70 -24.37 7.14
N TYR A 41 -4.99 -24.66 6.95
CA TYR A 41 -5.97 -23.72 6.41
C TYR A 41 -6.16 -22.49 7.32
N TRP A 42 -6.32 -22.69 8.62
CA TRP A 42 -6.46 -21.58 9.57
C TRP A 42 -5.19 -20.73 9.69
N ILE A 43 -4.02 -21.36 9.70
CA ILE A 43 -2.73 -20.66 9.68
C ILE A 43 -2.56 -19.90 8.35
N GLY A 44 -2.90 -20.50 7.21
CA GLY A 44 -2.86 -19.85 5.91
C GLY A 44 -3.78 -18.65 5.80
N LEU A 45 -5.00 -18.76 6.35
CA LEU A 45 -5.95 -17.64 6.43
C LEU A 45 -5.42 -16.50 7.31
N PHE A 46 -4.79 -16.84 8.44
CA PHE A 46 -4.19 -15.86 9.34
C PHE A 46 -3.02 -15.12 8.69
N ILE A 47 -2.10 -15.84 8.04
CA ILE A 47 -0.95 -15.26 7.34
C ILE A 47 -1.42 -14.32 6.22
N THR A 48 -2.43 -14.73 5.47
CA THR A 48 -3.01 -13.90 4.39
C THR A 48 -3.63 -12.62 4.95
N THR A 49 -4.37 -12.74 6.05
CA THR A 49 -4.96 -11.58 6.72
C THR A 49 -3.86 -10.63 7.21
N ALA A 50 -2.78 -11.16 7.78
CA ALA A 50 -1.62 -10.37 8.19
C ALA A 50 -0.93 -9.68 6.99
N ASP A 51 -0.80 -10.36 5.84
CA ASP A 51 -0.23 -9.79 4.62
C ASP A 51 -1.05 -8.60 4.11
N ILE A 52 -2.38 -8.75 4.06
CA ILE A 52 -3.32 -7.66 3.72
C ILE A 52 -3.23 -6.48 4.71
N LEU A 53 -3.10 -6.75 6.01
CA LEU A 53 -2.97 -5.70 7.03
C LEU A 53 -1.64 -4.95 6.88
N ILE A 54 -0.55 -5.64 6.58
CA ILE A 54 0.76 -5.03 6.30
C ILE A 54 0.67 -4.15 5.05
N ALA A 55 -0.02 -4.60 4.01
CA ALA A 55 -0.27 -3.83 2.79
C ALA A 55 -0.98 -2.50 3.07
N LEU A 56 -2.03 -2.55 3.90
CA LEU A 56 -2.80 -1.37 4.29
C LEU A 56 -1.95 -0.42 5.16
N ALA A 57 -1.17 -0.94 6.11
CA ALA A 57 -0.30 -0.14 6.96
C ALA A 57 0.82 0.57 6.16
N LEU A 58 1.43 -0.11 5.19
CA LEU A 58 2.41 0.48 4.28
C LEU A 58 1.79 1.55 3.38
N THR A 59 0.56 1.34 2.92
CA THR A 59 -0.17 2.33 2.11
C THR A 59 -0.51 3.58 2.94
N ASP A 60 -0.95 3.41 4.18
CA ASP A 60 -1.29 4.51 5.09
C ASP A 60 -0.06 5.33 5.50
N SER A 61 1.05 4.67 5.82
CA SER A 61 2.32 5.35 6.10
C SER A 61 2.85 6.12 4.88
N THR A 62 2.66 5.61 3.67
CA THR A 62 3.01 6.32 2.43
C THR A 62 2.14 7.56 2.20
N ARG A 63 0.85 7.52 2.55
CA ARG A 63 -0.06 8.68 2.45
C ARG A 63 0.33 9.81 3.41
N SER A 64 0.86 9.47 4.57
CA SER A 64 1.27 10.44 5.59
C SER A 64 2.49 11.29 5.18
N ASP A 65 3.27 10.80 4.22
CA ASP A 65 4.47 11.46 3.67
C ASP A 65 4.13 12.42 2.51
N ASP A 66 2.88 12.43 2.04
CA ASP A 66 2.37 13.32 0.97
C ASP A 66 1.71 14.59 1.54
N ARG A 67 2.07 14.97 2.78
CA ARG A 67 1.75 16.32 3.28
C ARG A 67 2.57 17.31 2.45
N PRO A 68 1.95 18.31 1.82
CA PRO A 68 2.69 19.32 1.09
C PRO A 68 3.74 19.92 2.05
N PRO A 69 5.02 20.02 1.62
CA PRO A 69 6.06 20.59 2.46
C PRO A 69 5.57 21.93 2.98
N ALA A 70 5.87 22.25 4.24
CA ALA A 70 5.38 23.46 4.90
C ALA A 70 5.59 24.71 4.00
N ASP A 71 6.68 24.69 3.23
CA ASP A 71 7.07 25.65 2.20
C ASP A 71 6.00 25.89 1.13
N MET A 72 5.31 24.85 0.67
CA MET A 72 4.26 24.95 -0.36
C MET A 72 2.98 25.56 0.22
N ARG A 73 2.67 25.31 1.50
CA ARG A 73 1.55 25.94 2.20
C ARG A 73 1.80 27.43 2.37
N ILE A 74 3.04 27.81 2.73
CA ILE A 74 3.47 29.20 2.82
C ILE A 74 3.39 29.87 1.44
N ALA A 75 3.89 29.21 0.39
CA ALA A 75 3.84 29.72 -0.98
C ALA A 75 2.40 29.94 -1.48
N LEU A 76 1.47 29.03 -1.18
CA LEU A 76 0.05 29.15 -1.55
C LEU A 76 -0.65 30.31 -0.82
N VAL A 77 -0.33 30.50 0.45
CA VAL A 77 -0.84 31.63 1.25
C VAL A 77 -0.31 32.95 0.68
N PHE A 78 0.99 33.05 0.39
CA PHE A 78 1.59 34.23 -0.23
C PHE A 78 1.03 34.51 -1.64
N ALA A 79 0.80 33.48 -2.45
CA ALA A 79 0.19 33.62 -3.76
C ALA A 79 -1.24 34.18 -3.65
N ARG A 80 -2.04 33.68 -2.69
CA ARG A 80 -3.39 34.20 -2.43
C ARG A 80 -3.38 35.64 -1.93
N PHE A 81 -2.40 36.04 -1.12
CA PHE A 81 -2.27 37.43 -0.69
C PHE A 81 -1.91 38.36 -1.86
N ARG A 82 -0.92 38.00 -2.67
CA ARG A 82 -0.50 38.80 -3.83
C ARG A 82 -1.61 38.98 -4.87
N GLN A 83 -2.52 38.03 -4.99
CA GLN A 83 -3.67 38.11 -5.91
C GLN A 83 -4.78 39.04 -5.43
N ARG A 84 -4.78 39.46 -4.16
CA ARG A 84 -5.76 40.42 -3.60
C ARG A 84 -5.30 41.87 -3.69
N ASP A 85 -4.02 42.10 -3.93
CA ASP A 85 -3.40 43.43 -3.98
C ASP A 85 -3.22 43.95 -5.43
N LEU A 86 -3.77 43.23 -6.43
CA LEU A 86 -3.90 43.63 -7.83
C LEU A 86 -5.39 43.72 -8.19
#